data_AF-A0A9D6FXN3-F1
#
_entry.id   AF-A0A9D6FXN3-F1
#
_cell.length_a   1.000
_cell.length_b   1.000
_cell.length_c   1.000
_cell.angle_alpha   90.00
_cell.angle_beta   90.00
_cell.angle_gamma   90.00
#
_symmetry.space_group_name_H-M   'P 1'
#
loop_
_entity.id
_entity.type
_entity.pdbx_description
1 polymer ?
#
loop_
_entity_poly.entity_id
_entity_poly.type
_entity_poly.pdbx_seq_one_letter_code
_entity_poly.pdbx_strand_id
1 'polypeptide(L)' 'MGVKILSQYFLMGPFDFVNVIEADDNWNATQVAMELGSRGTLKTLTMPAMEVDSFISYMKAMKAAKRKRE' A
#
# COMPACT_ATOMS: atom_id res chain seq x y z
N MET A 1 -18.02 5.00 -0.98
CA MET A 1 -16.68 4.90 -0.35
C MET A 1 -16.50 3.47 0.07
N GLY A 2 -15.85 2.67 -0.77
CA GLY A 2 -15.72 1.24 -0.54
C GLY A 2 -14.35 0.81 -1.00
N VAL A 3 -13.68 0.05 -0.14
CA VAL A 3 -12.43 -0.62 -0.49
C VAL A 3 -12.80 -2.04 -0.90
N LYS A 4 -12.28 -2.50 -2.03
CA LYS A 4 -12.52 -3.86 -2.51
C LYS A 4 -11.36 -4.75 -2.10
N ILE A 5 -11.67 -5.87 -1.45
CA ILE A 5 -10.64 -6.89 -1.17
C ILE A 5 -10.41 -7.67 -2.46
N LEU A 6 -9.20 -7.57 -3.01
CA LEU A 6 -8.78 -8.34 -4.18
C LEU A 6 -8.34 -9.74 -3.79
N SER A 7 -7.60 -9.84 -2.68
CA SER A 7 -7.18 -11.12 -2.12
C SER A 7 -6.86 -10.99 -0.63
N GLN A 8 -6.98 -12.10 0.08
CA GLN A 8 -6.67 -12.21 1.50
C GLN A 8 -5.95 -13.53 1.73
N TYR A 9 -4.89 -13.48 2.53
CA TYR A 9 -4.07 -14.65 2.84
C TYR A 9 -3.91 -14.75 4.35
N PHE A 10 -4.02 -15.97 4.87
CA PHE A 10 -3.57 -16.31 6.22
C PHE A 10 -2.06 -16.53 6.19
N LEU A 11 -1.36 -16.01 7.20
CA LEU A 11 0.09 -16.08 7.29
C LEU A 11 0.53 -16.79 8.57
N MET A 12 1.68 -17.44 8.49
CA MET A 12 2.38 -18.00 9.65
C MET A 12 3.61 -17.13 9.92
N GLY A 13 3.38 -15.99 10.58
CA GLY A 13 4.41 -14.98 10.79
C GLY A 13 4.02 -13.94 11.85
N PRO A 14 4.66 -12.76 11.86
CA PRO A 14 4.37 -11.72 12.85
C PRO A 14 2.98 -11.06 12.68
N PHE A 15 2.30 -11.34 11.57
CA PHE A 15 0.94 -10.91 11.29
C PHE A 15 0.10 -12.13 10.92
N ASP A 16 -1.17 -12.13 11.32
CA ASP A 16 -2.08 -13.24 11.05
C ASP A 16 -2.60 -13.25 9.60
N PHE A 17 -2.74 -12.05 9.00
CA PHE A 17 -3.33 -11.88 7.68
C PHE A 17 -2.61 -10.82 6.86
N VAL A 18 -2.58 -11.03 5.54
CA VAL A 18 -2.30 -9.97 4.54
C VAL A 18 -3.51 -9.80 3.65
N ASN A 19 -3.90 -8.53 3.46
CA ASN A 19 -5.02 -8.12 2.62
C ASN A 19 -4.48 -7.27 1.47
N VAL A 20 -4.76 -7.70 0.24
CA VAL A 20 -4.55 -6.86 -0.95
C VAL A 20 -5.88 -6.20 -1.25
N ILE A 21 -5.90 -4.88 -1.18
CA ILE A 21 -7.10 -4.08 -1.34
C ILE A 21 -6.94 -3.09 -2.49
N GLU A 22 -8.03 -2.87 -3.20
CA GLU A 22 -8.17 -1.82 -4.20
C GLU A 22 -8.99 -0.68 -3.60
N ALA A 23 -8.46 0.53 -3.70
CA ALA A 23 -9.09 1.75 -3.22
C ALA A 23 -8.86 2.85 -4.26
N ASP A 24 -9.86 3.73 -4.41
CA ASP A 24 -9.78 4.85 -5.36
C ASP A 24 -8.63 5.81 -5.03
N ASP A 25 -8.31 5.97 -3.74
CA ASP A 25 -7.23 6.81 -3.24
C ASP A 25 -6.69 6.29 -1.89
N ASN A 26 -5.47 6.70 -1.54
CA ASN A 26 -4.78 6.31 -0.30
C ASN A 26 -5.55 6.73 0.96
N TRP A 27 -6.32 7.83 0.90
CA TRP A 27 -7.19 8.27 2.00
C TRP A 27 -8.29 7.26 2.31
N ASN A 28 -8.91 6.67 1.28
CA ASN A 28 -9.95 5.66 1.47
C ASN A 28 -9.39 4.39 2.12
N ALA A 29 -8.19 3.96 1.73
CA ALA A 29 -7.50 2.83 2.35
C ALA A 29 -7.12 3.12 3.82
N THR A 30 -6.71 4.35 4.11
CA THR A 30 -6.37 4.79 5.48
C THR A 30 -7.60 4.79 6.39
N GLN A 31 -8.74 5.25 5.90
CA GLN A 31 -9.99 5.25 6.67
C GLN A 31 -10.41 3.82 7.05
N VAL A 32 -10.31 2.86 6.13
CA VAL A 32 -10.60 1.45 6.43
C VAL A 32 -9.65 0.89 7.48
N ALA A 33 -8.35 1.22 7.41
CA ALA A 33 -7.39 0.81 8.44
C ALA A 33 -7.72 1.42 9.81
N MET A 34 -8.14 2.69 9.86
CA MET A 34 -8.58 3.36 11.10
C MET A 34 -9.84 2.71 11.67
N GLU A 35 -10.82 2.39 10.84
CA GLU A 35 -12.05 1.72 11.27
C GLU A 35 -11.76 0.32 11.82
N LEU A 36 -10.90 -0.46 11.17
CA LEU A 36 -10.45 -1.78 11.65
C LEU A 36 -9.66 -1.66 12.97
N GLY A 37 -8.79 -0.67 13.09
CA GLY A 37 -8.03 -0.39 14.31
C GLY A 37 -8.91 0.08 15.48
N SER A 38 -9.96 0.86 15.20
CA SER A 38 -10.90 1.37 16.22
C SER A 38 -11.68 0.26 16.93
N ARG A 39 -11.83 -0.91 16.29
CA ARG A 39 -12.46 -2.11 16.87
C ARG A 39 -11.56 -2.83 17.88
N GLY A 40 -10.36 -2.31 18.14
CA GLY A 40 -9.49 -2.70 19.26
C GLY A 40 -8.79 -4.05 19.11
N THR A 41 -9.11 -4.82 18.08
CA THR A 41 -8.63 -6.21 17.91
C THR A 41 -7.54 -6.35 16.84
N LEU A 42 -7.37 -5.35 15.98
CA LEU A 42 -6.45 -5.43 14.84
C LEU A 42 -5.45 -4.27 14.88
N LYS A 43 -4.15 -4.60 14.93
CA LYS A 43 -3.07 -3.67 14.58
C LYS A 43 -2.67 -3.93 13.15
N THR A 44 -2.99 -3.00 12.27
CA THR A 44 -2.75 -3.15 10.83
C THR A 44 -1.55 -2.32 10.39
N LEU A 45 -0.70 -2.90 9.54
CA LEU A 45 0.30 -2.16 8.77
C LEU A 45 -0.26 -1.91 7.37
N THR A 46 -0.57 -0.65 7.07
CA THR A 46 -1.06 -0.24 5.73
C THR A 46 0.12 0.21 4.89
N MET A 47 0.30 -0.40 3.72
CA MET A 47 1.37 -0.05 2.78
C MET A 47 0.76 0.35 1.44
N PRO A 48 1.02 1.57 0.93
CA PRO A 48 0.57 1.95 -0.40
C PRO A 48 1.32 1.14 -1.45
N ALA A 49 0.57 0.57 -2.39
CA ALA A 49 1.13 -0.12 -3.53
C ALA A 49 1.43 0.88 -4.66
N MET A 50 2.56 0.69 -5.34
CA MET A 50 2.92 1.41 -6.56
C MET A 50 3.15 0.40 -7.67
N GLU A 51 2.71 0.72 -8.88
CA GLU A 51 3.00 -0.12 -10.04
C GLU A 51 4.52 -0.19 -10.30
N VAL A 52 5.00 -1.39 -10.64
CA VAL A 52 6.42 -1.65 -10.88
C VAL A 52 6.95 -0.78 -12.02
N ASP A 53 6.19 -0.61 -13.10
CA ASP A 53 6.59 0.22 -14.25
C ASP A 53 6.69 1.69 -13.90
N SER A 54 5.78 2.20 -13.07
CA SER A 54 5.83 3.55 -12.51
C SER A 54 7.09 3.75 -11.67
N PHE A 55 7.41 2.78 -10.81
CA PHE A 55 8.65 2.81 -10.01
C PHE A 55 9.92 2.79 -10.87
N ILE A 56 9.99 1.92 -11.88
CA ILE A 56 11.15 1.84 -12.79
C ILE A 56 11.32 3.16 -13.55
N SER A 57 10.23 3.75 -14.02
CA SER A 57 10.23 5.03 -14.75
C SER A 57 10.73 6.17 -13.87
N TYR A 58 10.23 6.26 -12.64
CA TYR A 58 10.69 7.21 -11.63
C TYR A 58 12.21 7.08 -11.37
N MET A 59 12.71 5.85 -11.21
CA MET A 59 14.12 5.59 -10.98
C MET A 59 15.01 5.99 -12.16
N LYS A 60 14.56 5.76 -13.41
CA LYS A 60 15.27 6.20 -14.61
C LYS A 60 15.31 7.73 -14.72
N ALA A 61 14.18 8.39 -14.48
CA ALA A 61 14.07 9.85 -14.51
C ALA A 61 14.99 10.50 -13.46
N MET A 62 15.03 9.95 -12.24
CA MET A 62 15.91 10.41 -11.17
C MET A 62 17.39 10.32 -11.56
N LYS A 63 17.82 9.19 -12.17
CA LYS A 63 19.20 9.01 -12.65
C LYS A 63 19.57 10.04 -13.73
N ALA A 64 18.67 10.32 -14.67
CA ALA A 64 18.89 11.30 -15.73
C ALA A 64 18.98 12.74 -15.17
N ALA A 65 18.15 13.08 -14.19
CA ALA A 65 18.19 14.38 -13.52
C ALA A 65 19.49 14.60 -12.73
N LYS A 66 20.02 13.54 -12.09
CA LYS A 66 21.31 13.61 -11.38
C LYS A 66 22.48 13.88 -12.33
N ARG A 67 22.53 13.19 -13.48
CA ARG A 67 23.58 13.37 -14.51
C ARG A 67 23.58 14.73 -15.20
N LYS A 68 22.46 15.48 -15.19
CA LYS A 68 22.39 16.84 -15.74
C LYS A 68 22.86 17.92 -14.75
N ARG A 69 23.06 17.56 -13.48
CA ARG A 69 23.53 18.46 -12.41
C ARG A 69 25.03 18.31 -12.12
N GLU A 70 25.66 17.29 -12.70
CA GLU A 70 27.10 17.03 -12.71
C GLU A 70 27.70 17.57 -14.02
#